data_AF-A0A6G7J481-F1
#
_entry.id   AF-A0A6G7J481-F1
#
_cell.length_a   1.000
_cell.length_b   1.000
_cell.length_c   1.000
_cell.angle_alpha   90.00
_cell.angle_beta   90.00
_cell.angle_gamma   90.00
#
_symmetry.space_group_name_H-M   'P 1'
#
loop_
_entity.id
_entity.type
_entity.pdbx_description
1 polymer ?
#
loop_
_entity_poly.entity_id
_entity_poly.type
_entity_poly.pdbx_seq_one_letter_code
_entity_poly.pdbx_strand_id
1 'polypeptide(L)' 'MHFFDGHWGGMHFVWWIIWFILLIWIFFVPYDIPYRKSKKEDPLAILKKRFANGEITKEEFEETKRILKSK' A
#
# COMPACT_ATOMS: atom_id res chain seq x y z
N MET A 1 29.76 -41.97 13.01
CA MET A 1 29.19 -41.25 11.85
C MET A 1 28.11 -42.13 11.27
N HIS A 2 26.83 -41.87 11.57
CA HIS A 2 25.70 -42.58 10.99
C HIS A 2 24.85 -41.57 10.23
N PHE A 3 24.97 -41.62 8.92
CA PHE A 3 24.12 -40.93 7.96
C PHE A 3 22.88 -41.80 7.70
N PHE A 4 21.79 -41.12 7.35
CA PHE A 4 20.55 -41.67 6.74
C PHE A 4 19.51 -42.30 7.67
N ASP A 5 18.69 -41.46 8.29
CA ASP A 5 17.26 -41.75 8.57
C ASP A 5 16.42 -40.45 8.55
N GLY A 6 16.66 -39.59 7.55
CA GLY A 6 16.11 -38.23 7.47
C GLY A 6 14.86 -38.06 6.58
N HIS A 7 14.25 -39.13 6.09
CA HIS A 7 13.23 -39.02 5.02
C HIS A 7 11.78 -38.81 5.50
N TRP A 8 11.46 -38.99 6.80
CA TRP A 8 10.11 -38.70 7.31
C TRP A 8 9.97 -37.30 7.94
N GLY A 9 11.07 -36.74 8.45
CA GLY A 9 11.09 -35.40 9.08
C GLY A 9 11.48 -34.26 8.12
N GLY A 10 12.29 -34.55 7.09
CA GLY A 10 12.81 -33.52 6.19
C GLY A 10 11.74 -32.89 5.29
N MET A 11 10.83 -33.70 4.73
CA MET A 11 9.78 -33.18 3.84
C MET A 11 8.80 -32.26 4.56
N HIS A 12 8.45 -32.57 5.81
CA HIS A 12 7.55 -31.72 6.61
C HIS A 12 8.25 -30.42 7.05
N PHE A 13 9.53 -30.50 7.43
CA PHE A 13 10.29 -29.32 7.83
C PHE A 13 10.48 -28.32 6.69
N VAL A 14 10.73 -28.81 5.48
CA VAL A 14 10.79 -27.97 4.26
C VAL A 14 9.45 -27.27 4.01
N TRP A 15 8.33 -27.96 4.23
CA TRP A 15 7.00 -27.35 4.11
C TRP A 15 6.79 -26.19 5.10
N TRP A 16 7.21 -26.36 6.35
CA TRP A 16 7.14 -25.29 7.37
C TRP A 16 8.07 -24.11 7.04
N ILE A 17 9.25 -24.37 6.48
CA ILE A 17 10.16 -23.31 6.04
C ILE A 17 9.52 -22.44 4.95
N ILE A 18 8.83 -23.05 3.99
CA ILE A 18 8.13 -22.31 2.92
C ILE A 18 7.07 -21.39 3.51
N TRP A 19 6.28 -21.85 4.49
CA TRP A 19 5.30 -21.02 5.19
C TRP A 19 5.93 -19.86 5.95
N PHE A 20 7.05 -20.10 6.63
CA PHE A 20 7.80 -19.04 7.31
C PHE A 20 8.32 -17.99 6.34
N ILE A 21 8.85 -18.41 5.18
CA ILE A 21 9.32 -17.50 4.14
C ILE A 21 8.16 -16.66 3.59
N LEU A 22 7.00 -17.26 3.31
CA LEU A 22 5.81 -16.53 2.86
C LEU A 22 5.32 -15.52 3.91
N LEU A 23 5.35 -15.89 5.18
CA LEU A 23 4.94 -15.02 6.27
C LEU A 23 5.90 -13.83 6.40
N ILE A 24 7.22 -14.06 6.33
CA ILE A 24 8.20 -12.96 6.32
C ILE A 24 8.01 -12.09 5.08
N TRP A 25 7.79 -12.71 3.92
CA TRP A 25 7.57 -12.00 2.66
C TRP A 25 6.37 -11.06 2.74
N ILE A 26 5.27 -11.43 3.41
CA ILE A 26 4.09 -10.54 3.55
C ILE A 26 4.39 -9.26 4.35
N PHE A 27 5.31 -9.33 5.32
CA PHE A 27 5.72 -8.18 6.13
C PHE A 27 6.79 -7.33 5.45
N PHE A 28 7.67 -7.97 4.67
CA PHE A 28 8.79 -7.30 3.99
C PHE A 28 8.45 -6.82 2.59
N VAL A 29 7.37 -7.28 1.96
CA VAL A 29 6.82 -6.58 0.80
C VAL A 29 6.35 -5.24 1.31
N PRO A 30 6.99 -4.11 0.89
CA PRO A 30 6.31 -2.85 0.96
C PRO A 30 5.15 -2.99 -0.01
N TYR A 31 4.01 -3.45 0.50
CA TYR A 31 2.76 -3.16 -0.12
C TYR A 31 2.72 -1.64 0.00
N ASP A 32 3.23 -0.97 -1.03
CA ASP A 32 2.85 0.37 -1.39
C ASP A 32 1.36 0.23 -1.68
N ILE A 33 0.56 0.18 -0.61
CA ILE A 33 -0.88 0.09 -0.66
C ILE A 33 -1.27 1.41 -1.31
N PRO A 34 -1.51 1.48 -2.63
CA PRO A 34 -2.00 2.74 -3.20
C PRO A 34 -3.45 2.96 -2.74
N TYR A 35 -4.03 1.93 -2.13
CA TYR A 35 -5.38 1.80 -1.65
C TYR A 35 -5.62 2.39 -0.25
N ARG A 36 -4.64 3.08 0.35
CA ARG A 36 -4.90 3.90 1.54
C ARG A 36 -5.31 5.34 1.22
N LYS A 37 -5.65 5.63 -0.04
CA LYS A 37 -6.44 6.82 -0.42
C LYS A 37 -7.95 6.67 -0.21
N SER A 38 -8.41 5.68 0.57
CA SER A 38 -9.81 5.60 1.01
C SER A 38 -10.10 6.33 2.32
N LYS A 39 -9.16 7.10 2.88
CA LYS A 39 -9.47 7.99 4.02
C LYS A 39 -9.94 9.35 3.51
N LYS A 40 -11.15 9.38 2.95
CA LYS A 40 -11.83 10.60 2.47
C LYS A 40 -11.06 11.21 1.30
N GLU A 41 -11.64 11.26 0.12
CA GLU A 41 -11.04 12.06 -0.94
C GLU A 41 -10.94 13.50 -0.42
N ASP A 42 -9.73 13.89 -0.02
CA ASP A 42 -9.49 15.21 0.53
C ASP A 42 -10.01 16.20 -0.52
N PRO A 43 -10.93 17.11 -0.16
CA PRO A 43 -11.51 18.03 -1.14
C PRO A 43 -10.45 18.80 -1.93
N LEU A 44 -9.25 19.01 -1.36
CA LEU A 44 -8.12 19.62 -2.06
C LEU A 44 -7.51 18.69 -3.11
N ALA A 45 -7.53 17.37 -2.92
CA ALA A 45 -7.06 16.41 -3.92
C ALA A 45 -7.96 16.40 -5.17
N ILE A 46 -9.29 16.48 -4.98
CA ILE A 46 -10.26 16.60 -6.08
C ILE A 46 -10.05 17.94 -6.80
N LEU A 47 -9.91 19.03 -6.03
CA LEU A 47 -9.67 20.37 -6.57
C LEU A 47 -8.37 20.43 -7.38
N LYS A 48 -7.28 19.83 -6.87
CA LYS A 48 -5.99 19.76 -7.56
C LYS A 48 -6.07 18.94 -8.85
N LYS A 49 -6.86 17.87 -8.86
CA LYS A 49 -7.08 17.05 -10.07
C LYS A 49 -7.78 17.87 -11.17
N ARG A 50 -8.83 18.61 -10.83
CA ARG A 50 -9.55 19.49 -11.77
C ARG A 50 -8.68 20.63 -12.30
N PHE A 51 -7.84 21.21 -11.44
CA PHE A 51 -6.87 22.22 -11.87
C PHE A 51 -5.83 21.66 -12.85
N ALA A 52 -5.30 20.45 -12.58
CA ALA A 52 -4.37 19.78 -13.46
C ALA A 52 -4.99 19.40 -14.82
N ASN A 53 -6.29 19.10 -14.84
CA ASN A 53 -7.04 18.86 -16.07
C ASN A 53 -7.36 20.15 -16.84
N GLY A 54 -7.12 21.33 -16.26
CA GLY A 54 -7.51 22.62 -16.86
C GLY A 54 -9.01 22.90 -16.83
N GLU A 55 -9.78 22.15 -16.02
CA GLU A 55 -11.24 22.34 -15.87
C GLU A 55 -11.60 23.56 -15.01
N ILE A 56 -10.63 24.07 -14.23
CA ILE A 56 -10.79 25.26 -13.39
C ILE A 56 -9.59 26.19 -13.56
N THR A 57 -9.84 27.48 -13.42
CA THR A 57 -8.79 28.50 -13.48
C THR A 57 -8.01 28.59 -12.17
N LYS A 58 -6.85 29.26 -12.20
CA LYS A 58 -6.02 29.49 -11.01
C LYS A 58 -6.77 30.27 -9.93
N GLU A 59 -7.67 31.16 -10.34
CA GLU A 59 -8.45 32.03 -9.46
C GLU A 59 -9.48 31.20 -8.67
N GLU A 60 -10.28 30.40 -9.37
CA GLU A 60 -11.26 29.48 -8.77
C GLU A 60 -10.61 28.44 -7.85
N PHE A 61 -9.41 27.98 -8.22
CA PHE A 61 -8.61 27.07 -7.40
C PHE A 61 -8.22 27.71 -6.06
N GLU A 62 -7.68 28.93 -6.08
CA GLU A 62 -7.23 29.61 -4.86
C GLU A 62 -8.39 30.02 -3.96
N GLU A 63 -9.53 30.43 -4.52
CA GLU A 63 -10.75 30.72 -3.77
C GLU A 63 -11.27 29.47 -3.04
N THR A 64 -11.46 28.37 -3.78
CA THR A 64 -11.98 27.11 -3.21
C THR A 64 -11.03 26.53 -2.16
N LYS A 65 -9.73 26.63 -2.39
CA LYS A 65 -8.69 26.21 -1.43
C LYS A 65 -8.73 27.00 -0.13
N ARG A 66 -8.99 28.31 -0.19
CA ARG A 66 -9.14 29.16 1.01
C ARG A 66 -10.39 28.80 1.81
N ILE A 67 -11.51 28.58 1.13
CA ILE A 67 -12.78 28.15 1.75
C ILE A 67 -12.60 26.80 2.46
N LEU A 68 -11.96 25.83 1.81
CA LEU A 68 -11.70 24.51 2.38
C LEU A 68 -10.74 24.52 3.57
N LYS A 69 -9.80 25.47 3.63
CA LYS A 69 -8.85 25.62 4.75
C LYS A 69 -9.46 26.35 5.96
N SER A 70 -10.54 27.11 5.74
CA SER A 70 -11.20 27.92 6.78
C SER A 70 -12.30 27.16 7.54
N LYS A 71 -12.50 25.87 7.27
CA LYS A 71 -13.54 25.03 7.87
C LYS A 71 -12.91 23.98 8.79
#